data_AF-A0A936F6L1-F1
#
_entry.id   AF-A0A936F6L1-F1
#
_cell.length_a   1.000
_cell.length_b   1.000
_cell.length_c   1.000
_cell.angle_alpha   90.00
_cell.angle_beta   90.00
_cell.angle_gamma   90.00
#
_symmetry.space_group_name_H-M   'P 1'
#
loop_
_entity.id
_entity.type
_entity.pdbx_description
1 polymer ?
#
loop_
_entity_poly.entity_id
_entity_poly.type
_entity_poly.pdbx_seq_one_letter_code
_entity_poly.pdbx_strand_id
1 'polypeptide(L)' 'MNGEAPAAPFEAEATQAGVQILVSGVAPITAAERLAMRANAPLLPRKPQRAVDHGLFDTNARNQIEMF' A
#
# COMPACT_ATOMS: atom_id res chain seq x y z
N MET A 1 6.03 23.41 -32.41
CA MET A 1 5.86 23.31 -30.94
C MET A 1 4.37 23.09 -30.70
N ASN A 2 3.97 21.84 -30.45
CA ASN A 2 2.56 21.52 -30.22
C ASN A 2 2.23 21.95 -28.79
N GLY A 3 1.40 22.98 -28.65
CA GLY A 3 0.89 23.45 -27.36
C GLY A 3 -0.21 22.51 -26.90
N GLU A 4 0.15 21.50 -26.13
CA GLU A 4 -0.83 20.69 -25.40
C GLU A 4 -1.36 21.54 -24.24
N ALA A 5 -2.64 21.92 -24.31
CA ALA A 5 -3.30 22.64 -23.22
C ALA A 5 -3.22 21.77 -21.94
N PRO A 6 -3.02 22.37 -20.75
CA PRO A 6 -2.99 21.59 -19.52
C PRO A 6 -4.32 20.84 -19.37
N ALA A 7 -4.25 19.52 -19.18
CA ALA A 7 -5.43 18.69 -18.98
C ALA A 7 -6.28 19.28 -17.84
N ALA A 8 -7.58 19.45 -18.08
CA ALA A 8 -8.50 19.94 -17.07
C ALA A 8 -8.40 19.06 -15.80
N PRO A 9 -8.47 19.65 -14.59
CA PRO A 9 -8.39 18.88 -13.35
C PRO A 9 -9.54 17.87 -13.28
N PHE A 10 -9.24 16.67 -12.79
CA PHE A 10 -10.26 15.63 -12.57
C PHE A 10 -11.30 16.09 -11.53
N GLU A 11 -12.54 15.65 -11.71
CA GLU A 11 -13.59 15.89 -10.73
C GLU A 11 -13.31 15.10 -9.44
N ALA A 12 -13.72 15.66 -8.31
CA ALA A 12 -13.55 15.04 -7.00
C ALA A 12 -14.89 14.92 -6.31
N GLU A 13 -15.16 13.73 -5.77
CA GLU A 13 -16.38 13.40 -5.03
C GLU A 13 -16.02 13.12 -3.57
N ALA A 14 -16.70 13.79 -2.64
CA ALA A 14 -16.56 13.49 -1.21
C ALA A 14 -17.45 12.31 -0.84
N THR A 15 -16.84 11.20 -0.42
CA THR A 15 -17.55 10.01 0.06
C THR A 15 -17.34 9.82 1.56
N GLN A 16 -18.17 8.97 2.19
CA GLN A 16 -17.96 8.59 3.60
C GLN A 16 -16.59 7.91 3.86
N ALA A 17 -16.00 7.32 2.82
CA ALA A 17 -14.68 6.67 2.89
C ALA A 17 -13.52 7.64 2.58
N GLY A 18 -13.81 8.90 2.28
CA GLY A 18 -12.82 9.91 1.88
C GLY A 18 -13.10 10.50 0.49
N VAL A 19 -12.21 11.38 0.04
CA VAL A 19 -12.29 11.99 -1.29
C VAL A 19 -11.90 10.98 -2.34
N GLN A 20 -12.71 10.90 -3.40
CA GLN A 20 -12.47 10.09 -4.57
C GLN A 20 -12.30 10.97 -5.79
N ILE A 21 -11.33 10.63 -6.65
CA ILE A 21 -11.14 11.28 -7.95
C ILE A 21 -11.92 10.53 -9.02
N LEU A 22 -12.64 11.26 -9.86
CA LEU A 22 -13.42 10.73 -10.97
C LEU A 22 -12.65 10.92 -12.28
N VAL A 23 -12.46 9.82 -13.00
CA VAL A 23 -11.75 9.79 -14.28
C VAL A 23 -12.73 9.34 -15.36
N SER A 24 -12.81 10.09 -16.46
CA SER A 24 -13.69 9.75 -17.58
C SER A 24 -13.39 8.36 -18.13
N GLY A 25 -14.42 7.54 -18.30
CA GLY A 25 -14.32 6.15 -18.76
C GLY A 25 -13.93 5.14 -17.68
N VAL A 26 -13.70 5.57 -16.43
CA VAL A 26 -13.40 4.67 -15.30
C VAL A 26 -14.58 4.68 -14.33
N ALA A 27 -15.09 3.48 -14.02
CA ALA A 27 -16.18 3.35 -13.06
C ALA A 27 -15.69 3.68 -11.63
N PRO A 28 -16.45 4.48 -10.86
CA PRO A 28 -16.13 4.81 -9.47
C PRO A 28 -16.26 3.58 -8.56
N ILE A 29 -15.35 3.45 -7.57
CA ILE A 29 -15.39 2.34 -6.59
C ILE A 29 -16.43 2.62 -5.50
N THR A 30 -17.32 1.67 -5.29
CA THR A 30 -18.36 1.73 -4.25
C THR A 30 -17.81 1.36 -2.86
N ALA A 31 -18.59 1.67 -1.81
CA ALA A 31 -18.26 1.26 -0.45
C ALA A 31 -18.24 -0.27 -0.28
N ALA A 32 -19.16 -0.98 -0.93
CA ALA A 32 -19.26 -2.44 -0.88
C ALA A 32 -18.03 -3.12 -1.50
N GLU A 33 -17.58 -2.65 -2.67
CA GLU A 33 -16.38 -3.17 -3.33
C GLU A 33 -15.12 -2.94 -2.48
N ARG A 34 -14.99 -1.75 -1.87
CA ARG A 34 -13.90 -1.46 -0.93
C ARG A 34 -13.88 -2.42 0.25
N LEU A 35 -15.06 -2.77 0.78
CA LEU A 35 -15.19 -3.72 1.88
C LEU A 35 -14.84 -5.14 1.44
N ALA A 36 -15.34 -5.57 0.28
CA ALA A 36 -15.02 -6.87 -0.29
C ALA A 36 -13.51 -7.05 -0.56
N MET A 37 -12.85 -6.02 -1.09
CA MET A 37 -11.39 -6.02 -1.26
C MET A 37 -10.65 -6.20 0.08
N ARG A 38 -11.06 -5.49 1.14
CA ARG A 38 -10.44 -5.61 2.46
C ARG A 38 -10.70 -6.97 3.12
N ALA A 39 -11.89 -7.53 2.93
CA ALA A 39 -12.23 -8.86 3.46
C ALA A 39 -11.36 -9.96 2.83
N ASN A 40 -10.97 -9.80 1.58
CA ASN A 40 -10.12 -10.74 0.85
C ASN A 40 -8.61 -10.44 0.97
N ALA A 41 -8.23 -9.32 1.60
CA ALA A 41 -6.83 -8.94 1.78
C ALA A 41 -6.18 -9.76 2.91
N PRO A 42 -4.86 -10.05 2.84
CA PRO A 42 -4.14 -10.63 3.95
C PRO A 42 -4.29 -9.79 5.22
N LEU A 43 -4.37 -10.46 6.37
CA LEU A 43 -4.41 -9.78 7.65
C LEU A 43 -3.13 -8.98 7.86
N LEU A 44 -3.29 -7.70 8.18
CA LEU A 44 -2.16 -6.85 8.54
C LEU A 44 -1.49 -7.39 9.82
N PRO A 45 -0.15 -7.32 9.91
CA PRO A 45 0.57 -7.80 11.08
C PRO A 45 0.17 -6.97 12.30
N ARG A 46 -0.20 -7.66 13.39
CA ARG A 46 -0.62 -7.02 14.66
C ARG A 46 0.54 -6.40 15.45
N LYS A 47 1.76 -6.79 15.10
CA LYS A 47 3.02 -6.30 15.69
C LYS A 47 4.00 -6.09 14.54
N PRO A 48 4.95 -5.14 14.66
CA PRO A 48 6.02 -5.01 13.69
C PRO A 48 6.68 -6.37 13.42
N GLN A 49 6.75 -6.77 12.16
CA GLN A 49 7.47 -7.97 11.76
C GLN A 49 8.95 -7.74 12.08
N ARG A 50 9.54 -8.60 12.90
CA ARG A 50 10.98 -8.54 13.17
C ARG A 50 11.74 -8.86 11.88
N ALA A 51 12.89 -8.20 11.69
CA ALA A 51 13.80 -8.54 10.61
C ALA A 51 14.11 -10.04 10.63
N VAL A 52 14.13 -10.67 9.45
CA VAL A 52 14.35 -12.11 9.27
C VAL A 52 15.75 -12.53 9.74
N ASP A 53 16.66 -11.57 9.93
CA ASP A 53 18.02 -11.78 10.42
C ASP A 53 18.09 -12.14 11.92
N HIS A 54 16.98 -12.11 12.64
CA HIS A 54 16.92 -12.57 14.03
C HIS A 54 16.22 -13.92 14.13
N GLY A 55 16.98 -14.99 13.96
CA GLY A 55 16.52 -16.38 14.04
C GLY A 55 17.65 -17.42 14.05
N LEU A 56 17.28 -18.71 14.02
CA LEU A 56 18.18 -19.88 14.13
C LEU A 56 19.30 -19.95 13.07
N PHE A 57 19.19 -19.16 11.99
CA PHE A 57 20.18 -19.05 10.91
C PHE A 57 20.65 -17.60 10.71
N ASP A 58 20.71 -16.82 11.78
CA ASP A 58 21.29 -15.47 11.76
C ASP A 58 22.69 -15.53 11.13
N THR A 59 22.86 -14.84 10.00
CA THR A 59 24.15 -14.66 9.32
C THR A 59 25.20 -14.01 10.23
N ASN A 60 24.76 -13.30 11.28
CA ASN A 60 25.56 -12.68 12.33
C ASN A 60 25.81 -13.58 13.54
N ALA A 61 25.09 -14.70 13.74
CA ALA A 61 25.44 -15.70 14.75
C ALA A 61 26.80 -16.35 14.46
N ARG A 62 27.26 -16.30 13.21
CA ARG A 62 28.61 -16.72 12.80
C ARG A 62 29.72 -15.72 13.09
N ASN A 63 29.42 -14.49 13.52
CA ASN A 63 30.43 -13.51 13.94
C ASN A 63 30.81 -13.63 15.43
N GLN A 64 30.33 -14.65 16.15
CA GLN A 64 30.76 -14.99 17.51
C GLN A 64 31.87 -16.06 17.54
N ILE A 65 32.96 -15.85 16.80
CA ILE A 65 34.22 -16.54 17.07
C ILE A 65 35.24 -15.48 17.43
N GLU A 66 35.47 -15.38 18.74
CA GLU A 66 36.66 -14.91 19.46
C GLU A 66 37.62 -13.94 18.74
N MET A 67 37.76 -12.73 19.30
CA MET A 67 39.06 -12.08 19.36
C MET A 67 39.27 -11.43 20.74
N PHE A 68 39.58 -12.30 21.71
CA PHE A 68 40.14 -12.03 23.05
C PHE A 68 39.27 -11.25 24.06
#